data_AF-A0A091E8Y8-F1
#
_entry.id   AF-A0A091E8Y8-F1
#
_cell.length_a   1.000
_cell.length_b   1.000
_cell.length_c   1.000
_cell.angle_alpha   90.00
_cell.angle_beta   90.00
_cell.angle_gamma   90.00
#
_symmetry.space_group_name_H-M   'P 1'
#
loop_
_entity.id
_entity.type
_entity.pdbx_description
1 polymer ?
#
loop_
_entity_poly.entity_id
_entity_poly.type
_entity_poly.pdbx_seq_one_letter_code
_entity_poly.pdbx_strand_id
1 'polypeptide(L)'
;MGSVRTNRYSIVSSEEDGMKLSTMAVANGFGNGKGKVHTRQQCRSRFVKKDGHCNVQFINVGEKGQRYLADIFTTCVDIRWRWMLVIFCLTFILSWLFFGCVFWLIALLHGDLENQENSKPCVSQVSSFTAAFLFSIETQTTIGYGFRCVTDECPIAVFMVVFQSIVGCIIDAFIIGAVMAKMAKPKKRNETLVFSHNAVVAMRDGKLCLMWRVGNLRKSHLVEAHVRAQLLKSRITSEGEYIPLDQIDINVGFDSGIDRIFLVSPITIVHEIDEDSPLYDLSKQDMDNADFEIVVILEGMVEATAMTTQCRSSYLANEILWGHRYEPVLFEEKNYYKVDYSRFHKTYEVPNTPICSARDLAEKKYILSNANSFCYENEVALSSKEEDEIDTGVPESMSTDTHPDMEHHNQAGVPLEPRPLRRESEI
;
A
#
# COMPACT_ATOMS: atom_id res chain seq x y z
N MET A 1 -33.70 46.17 -27.93
CA MET A 1 -34.22 45.23 -28.95
C MET A 1 -33.07 44.82 -29.86
N GLY A 2 -32.83 43.50 -30.00
CA GLY A 2 -31.85 42.88 -30.91
C GLY A 2 -30.41 42.83 -30.37
N SER A 3 -29.63 41.75 -30.46
CA SER A 3 -29.87 40.39 -30.95
C SER A 3 -28.80 39.47 -30.35
N VAL A 4 -29.21 38.24 -30.05
CA VAL A 4 -28.41 37.13 -29.53
C VAL A 4 -27.58 36.51 -30.67
N ARG A 5 -26.30 36.24 -30.43
CA ARG A 5 -25.56 35.18 -31.12
C ARG A 5 -24.74 34.38 -30.12
N THR A 6 -25.26 33.19 -29.84
CA THR A 6 -24.63 32.08 -29.12
C THR A 6 -23.55 31.45 -30.00
N ASN A 7 -22.38 31.16 -29.42
CA ASN A 7 -21.56 30.04 -29.86
C ASN A 7 -21.04 29.29 -28.62
N ARG A 8 -21.27 27.97 -28.63
CA ARG A 8 -21.06 27.01 -27.55
C ARG A 8 -19.61 26.50 -27.52
N TYR A 9 -19.24 26.01 -26.33
CA TYR A 9 -18.12 25.12 -25.95
C TYR A 9 -16.97 25.77 -25.17
N SER A 10 -17.10 25.73 -23.84
CA SER A 10 -16.01 25.75 -22.87
C SER A 10 -16.57 25.23 -21.54
N ILE A 11 -16.32 23.96 -21.22
CA ILE A 11 -16.60 23.39 -19.89
C ILE A 11 -15.25 23.34 -19.16
N VAL A 12 -15.00 24.37 -18.35
CA VAL A 12 -14.10 24.30 -17.19
C VAL A 12 -14.82 25.09 -16.10
N SER A 13 -15.29 24.37 -15.08
CA SER A 13 -15.93 24.95 -13.90
C SER A 13 -14.83 25.55 -13.02
N SER A 14 -14.84 26.88 -12.89
CA SER A 14 -14.15 27.59 -11.83
C SER A 14 -15.10 27.65 -10.63
N GLU A 15 -14.76 26.96 -9.54
CA GLU A 15 -15.30 27.30 -8.23
C GLU A 15 -14.14 27.83 -7.38
N GLU A 16 -14.26 29.12 -7.11
CA GLU A 16 -13.56 29.85 -6.06
C GLU A 16 -14.00 29.27 -4.71
N ASP A 17 -13.05 28.84 -3.88
CA ASP A 17 -13.27 28.79 -2.44
C ASP A 17 -12.08 29.43 -1.73
N GLY A 18 -12.38 30.61 -1.18
CA GLY A 18 -11.43 31.48 -0.50
C GLY A 18 -10.91 30.88 0.80
N MET A 19 -9.60 31.03 0.96
CA MET A 19 -8.80 30.72 2.14
C MET A 19 -9.38 31.43 3.39
N LYS A 20 -9.89 30.69 4.36
CA LYS A 20 -10.19 31.21 5.71
C LYS A 20 -9.06 30.83 6.68
N LEU A 21 -8.22 31.81 6.99
CA LEU A 21 -7.36 31.80 8.18
C LEU A 21 -8.27 31.87 9.42
N SER A 22 -8.16 30.91 10.34
CA SER A 22 -8.85 30.93 11.63
C SER A 22 -8.00 31.65 12.67
N THR A 23 -8.39 32.88 12.99
CA THR A 23 -7.94 33.62 14.18
C THR A 23 -8.50 32.94 15.43
N MET A 24 -7.63 32.56 16.38
CA MET A 24 -8.06 32.08 17.70
C MET A 24 -8.73 33.23 18.46
N ALA A 25 -10.03 33.09 18.74
CA ALA A 25 -10.77 34.00 19.62
C ALA A 25 -10.83 33.39 21.03
N VAL A 26 -10.13 34.03 21.97
CA VAL A 26 -10.31 33.85 23.41
C VAL A 26 -11.65 34.49 23.79
N ALA A 27 -12.55 33.74 24.43
CA ALA A 27 -13.83 34.26 24.89
C ALA A 27 -14.01 34.03 26.40
N ASN A 28 -13.80 35.09 27.18
CA ASN A 28 -14.48 35.31 28.45
C ASN A 28 -15.85 35.95 28.16
N GLY A 29 -16.93 35.46 28.77
CA GLY A 29 -18.21 36.17 28.76
C GLY A 29 -19.44 35.28 28.99
N PHE A 30 -20.08 35.50 30.14
CA PHE A 30 -21.37 34.94 30.54
C PHE A 30 -22.49 35.16 29.50
N GLY A 31 -23.27 34.12 29.21
CA GLY A 31 -24.47 34.20 28.38
C GLY A 31 -25.34 32.96 28.51
N ASN A 32 -26.43 33.09 29.25
CA ASN A 32 -27.43 32.06 29.52
C ASN A 32 -28.26 31.78 28.26
N GLY A 33 -28.23 30.53 27.74
CA GLY A 33 -29.00 30.14 26.57
C GLY A 33 -28.93 28.66 26.29
N LYS A 34 -30.03 27.93 26.55
CA LYS A 34 -30.22 26.52 26.18
C LYS A 34 -30.29 26.39 24.65
N GLY A 35 -29.13 26.24 24.02
CA GLY A 35 -29.00 25.78 22.65
C GLY A 35 -28.08 24.56 22.65
N LYS A 36 -28.60 23.39 22.28
CA LYS A 36 -27.76 22.22 21.99
C LYS A 36 -26.91 22.56 20.77
N VAL A 37 -25.69 23.06 21.00
CA VAL A 37 -24.67 23.18 19.96
C VAL A 37 -24.31 21.75 19.56
N HIS A 38 -24.83 21.29 18.43
CA HIS A 38 -24.21 20.17 17.72
C HIS A 38 -22.85 20.68 17.24
N THR A 39 -21.82 20.46 18.05
CA THR A 39 -20.44 20.38 17.57
C THR A 39 -20.42 19.25 16.57
N ARG A 40 -20.63 19.59 15.29
CA ARG A 40 -20.38 18.70 14.17
C ARG A 40 -18.88 18.45 14.21
N GLN A 41 -18.48 17.39 14.90
CA GLN A 41 -17.10 16.93 14.99
C GLN A 41 -16.59 16.88 13.56
N GLN A 42 -15.73 17.83 13.19
CA GLN A 42 -15.18 17.92 11.85
C GLN A 42 -14.28 16.71 11.70
N CYS A 43 -14.85 15.65 11.14
CA CYS A 43 -14.15 14.41 10.86
C CYS A 43 -12.98 14.76 9.95
N ARG A 44 -11.77 14.54 10.44
CA ARG A 44 -10.52 14.87 9.75
C ARG A 44 -10.50 14.24 8.36
N SER A 45 -9.95 14.97 7.39
CA SER A 45 -9.75 14.45 6.04
C SER A 45 -8.84 13.22 6.07
N ARG A 46 -9.31 12.12 5.46
CA ARG A 46 -8.58 10.86 5.33
C ARG A 46 -7.32 11.01 4.46
N PHE A 47 -6.20 10.44 4.89
CA PHE A 47 -4.90 10.45 4.21
C PHE A 47 -4.81 9.43 3.07
N VAL A 48 -5.28 8.19 3.26
CA VAL A 48 -5.37 7.17 2.20
C VAL A 48 -6.81 6.76 2.01
N LYS A 49 -7.39 6.94 0.83
CA LYS A 49 -8.77 6.50 0.55
C LYS A 49 -8.92 4.97 0.64
N LYS A 50 -10.16 4.48 0.81
CA LYS A 50 -10.46 3.04 0.84
C LYS A 50 -9.99 2.27 -0.39
N ASP A 51 -9.90 2.95 -1.53
CA ASP A 51 -9.38 2.44 -2.81
C ASP A 51 -7.85 2.41 -2.89
N GLY A 52 -7.14 2.87 -1.85
CA GLY A 52 -5.69 2.93 -1.76
C GLY A 52 -5.05 4.16 -2.41
N HIS A 53 -5.84 5.13 -2.89
CA HIS A 53 -5.34 6.40 -3.39
C HIS A 53 -4.98 7.37 -2.25
N CYS A 54 -3.76 7.90 -2.26
CA CYS A 54 -3.32 8.88 -1.28
C CYS A 54 -3.93 10.25 -1.58
N ASN A 55 -4.54 10.87 -0.57
CA ASN A 55 -5.20 12.17 -0.63
C ASN A 55 -4.22 13.29 -0.24
N VAL A 56 -3.10 13.37 -0.97
CA VAL A 56 -2.01 14.34 -0.71
C VAL A 56 -1.68 15.09 -1.98
N GLN A 57 -1.59 16.40 -1.88
CA GLN A 57 -1.16 17.26 -2.97
C GLN A 57 0.15 17.95 -2.60
N PHE A 58 1.19 17.70 -3.38
CA PHE A 58 2.47 18.38 -3.23
C PHE A 58 2.41 19.75 -3.91
N ILE A 59 2.62 20.80 -3.12
CA ILE A 59 2.73 22.19 -3.59
C ILE A 59 4.19 22.66 -3.46
N ASN A 60 4.60 23.63 -4.29
CA ASN A 60 5.94 24.25 -4.25
C ASN A 60 7.13 23.28 -4.32
N VAL A 61 7.01 22.18 -5.08
CA VAL A 61 8.15 21.32 -5.40
C VAL A 61 8.98 22.01 -6.49
N GLY A 62 10.11 22.61 -6.10
CA GLY A 62 11.07 23.21 -7.04
C GLY A 62 11.55 22.21 -8.10
N GLU A 63 11.78 22.70 -9.32
CA GLU A 63 12.36 21.93 -10.45
C GLU A 63 11.58 20.68 -10.88
N LYS A 64 10.29 20.59 -10.54
CA LYS A 64 9.45 19.43 -10.87
C LYS A 64 9.56 19.07 -12.35
N GLY A 65 9.35 20.04 -13.25
CA GLY A 65 9.37 19.81 -14.70
C GLY A 65 10.69 19.26 -15.23
N GLN A 66 11.83 19.78 -14.78
CA GLN A 66 13.15 19.30 -15.20
C GLN A 66 13.42 17.87 -14.74
N ARG A 67 13.01 17.51 -13.51
CA ARG A 67 13.17 16.14 -12.99
C ARG A 67 12.31 15.12 -13.73
N TYR A 68 11.07 15.47 -14.07
CA TYR A 68 10.22 14.60 -14.91
C TYR A 68 10.76 14.48 -16.36
N LEU A 69 11.38 15.53 -16.89
CA LEU A 69 12.04 15.49 -18.22
C LEU A 69 13.39 14.78 -18.21
N ALA A 70 14.08 14.69 -17.07
CA ALA A 70 15.26 13.83 -16.96
C ALA A 70 14.86 12.34 -16.99
N ASP A 71 13.68 12.02 -16.49
CA ASP A 71 13.13 10.66 -16.44
C ASP A 71 11.95 10.47 -17.42
N ILE A 72 12.23 10.70 -18.71
CA ILE A 72 11.24 10.62 -19.79
C ILE A 72 10.62 9.22 -19.90
N PHE A 73 11.42 8.16 -19.70
CA PHE A 73 10.95 6.80 -19.87
C PHE A 73 9.89 6.43 -18.82
N THR A 74 10.16 6.65 -17.53
CA THR A 74 9.15 6.35 -16.49
C THR A 74 7.92 7.24 -16.66
N THR A 75 8.12 8.52 -16.97
CA THR A 75 7.05 9.48 -17.22
C THR A 75 6.14 9.02 -18.36
N CYS A 76 6.71 8.58 -19.49
CA CYS A 76 5.97 8.05 -20.63
C CYS A 76 5.15 6.81 -20.24
N VAL A 77 5.75 5.89 -19.48
CA VAL A 77 5.09 4.65 -19.05
C VAL A 77 3.99 4.92 -18.00
N ASP A 78 4.09 5.96 -17.17
CA ASP A 78 3.09 6.29 -16.14
C ASP A 78 1.88 7.08 -16.64
N ILE A 79 2.04 7.83 -17.73
CA ILE A 79 0.96 8.58 -18.38
C ILE A 79 -0.21 7.66 -18.80
N ARG A 80 -1.44 8.18 -18.85
CA ARG A 80 -2.61 7.38 -19.28
C ARG A 80 -2.45 6.90 -20.73
N TRP A 81 -2.97 5.71 -21.04
CA TRP A 81 -2.91 5.11 -22.39
C TRP A 81 -3.28 6.07 -23.53
N ARG A 82 -4.34 6.87 -23.37
CA ARG A 82 -4.78 7.84 -24.39
C ARG A 82 -3.68 8.82 -24.77
N TRP A 83 -2.98 9.37 -23.78
CA TRP A 83 -1.91 10.34 -23.99
C TRP A 83 -0.63 9.68 -24.51
N MET A 84 -0.31 8.47 -24.05
CA MET A 84 0.81 7.70 -24.59
C MET A 84 0.63 7.42 -26.10
N LEU A 85 -0.57 6.98 -26.51
CA LEU A 85 -0.89 6.76 -27.93
C LEU A 85 -0.81 8.06 -28.74
N VAL A 86 -1.32 9.18 -28.20
CA VAL A 86 -1.22 10.49 -28.86
C VAL A 86 0.25 10.89 -29.05
N ILE A 87 1.11 10.70 -28.04
CA ILE A 87 2.54 11.00 -28.13
C ILE A 87 3.19 10.15 -29.24
N PHE A 88 2.92 8.85 -29.30
CA PHE A 88 3.48 7.98 -30.35
C PHE A 88 2.99 8.34 -31.76
N CYS A 89 1.70 8.58 -31.93
CA CYS A 89 1.16 9.04 -33.21
C CYS A 89 1.81 10.37 -33.63
N LEU A 90 2.00 11.29 -32.68
CA LEU A 90 2.68 12.56 -32.95
C LEU A 90 4.14 12.35 -33.35
N THR A 91 4.88 11.47 -32.67
CA THR A 91 6.28 11.13 -33.03
C THR A 91 6.38 10.59 -34.45
N PHE A 92 5.50 9.66 -34.85
CA PHE A 92 5.47 9.16 -36.23
C PHE A 92 5.15 10.27 -37.24
N ILE A 93 4.08 11.03 -37.02
CA ILE A 93 3.67 12.12 -37.93
C ILE A 93 4.78 13.16 -38.09
N LEU A 94 5.42 13.57 -36.98
CA LEU A 94 6.53 14.52 -37.01
C LEU A 94 7.75 13.97 -37.76
N SER A 95 8.09 12.69 -37.57
CA SER A 95 9.18 12.06 -38.32
C SER A 95 8.89 11.99 -39.82
N TRP A 96 7.67 11.58 -40.21
CA TRP A 96 7.27 11.51 -41.62
C TRP A 96 7.24 12.89 -42.28
N LEU A 97 6.76 13.91 -41.56
CA LEU A 97 6.77 15.29 -42.03
C LEU A 97 8.21 15.81 -42.17
N PHE A 98 9.08 15.56 -41.20
CA PHE A 98 10.48 15.98 -41.27
C PHE A 98 11.19 15.39 -42.48
N PHE A 99 11.14 14.07 -42.66
CA PHE A 99 11.76 13.42 -43.83
C PHE A 99 11.06 13.79 -45.14
N GLY A 100 9.74 13.96 -45.14
CA GLY A 100 8.99 14.44 -46.30
C GLY A 100 9.42 15.84 -46.73
N CYS A 101 9.64 16.75 -45.78
CA CYS A 101 10.23 18.06 -46.04
C CYS A 101 11.65 17.96 -46.59
N VAL A 102 12.49 17.06 -46.06
CA VAL A 102 13.86 16.86 -46.54
C VAL A 102 13.87 16.34 -47.98
N PHE A 103 13.08 15.32 -48.33
CA PHE A 103 13.00 14.84 -49.71
C PHE A 103 12.39 15.86 -50.67
N TRP A 104 11.41 16.64 -50.21
CA TRP A 104 10.87 17.74 -51.00
C TRP A 104 11.92 18.83 -51.27
N LEU A 105 12.75 19.16 -50.26
CA LEU A 105 13.85 20.10 -50.42
C LEU A 105 14.95 19.57 -51.36
N ILE A 106 15.28 18.27 -51.27
CA ILE A 106 16.22 17.63 -52.20
C ILE A 106 15.69 17.73 -53.64
N ALA A 107 14.42 17.38 -53.85
CA ALA A 107 13.78 17.45 -55.17
C ALA A 107 13.75 18.89 -55.70
N LEU A 108 13.48 19.88 -54.84
CA LEU A 108 13.53 21.31 -55.21
C LEU A 108 14.93 21.78 -55.60
N LEU A 109 15.95 21.44 -54.81
CA LEU A 109 17.33 21.87 -55.05
C LEU A 109 17.95 21.21 -56.28
N HIS A 110 17.56 19.96 -56.58
CA HIS A 110 17.99 19.26 -57.78
C HIS A 110 17.24 19.73 -59.05
N GLY A 111 16.06 20.33 -58.89
CA GLY A 111 15.20 20.76 -60.00
C GLY A 111 14.21 19.70 -60.48
N ASP A 112 13.99 18.63 -59.71
CA ASP A 112 13.10 17.50 -60.07
C ASP A 112 11.62 17.89 -60.21
N LEU A 113 11.22 19.04 -59.64
CA LEU A 113 9.86 19.56 -59.75
C LEU A 113 9.58 20.23 -61.10
N GLU A 114 10.62 20.71 -61.79
CA GLU A 114 10.49 21.28 -63.12
C GLU A 114 10.73 20.15 -64.12
N ASN A 115 9.68 19.74 -64.83
CA ASN A 115 9.72 18.64 -65.81
C ASN A 115 10.75 18.92 -66.93
N GLN A 116 12.02 18.62 -66.69
CA GLN A 116 13.05 18.53 -67.72
C GLN A 116 13.10 17.09 -68.23
N GLU A 117 12.71 16.90 -69.49
CA GLU A 117 12.60 15.59 -70.15
C GLU A 117 13.93 14.80 -70.24
N ASN A 118 15.07 15.38 -69.83
CA ASN A 118 16.41 14.80 -70.01
C ASN A 118 17.23 14.59 -68.71
N SER A 119 16.68 14.90 -67.53
CA SER A 119 17.38 14.65 -66.26
C SER A 119 16.74 13.50 -65.50
N LYS A 120 17.54 12.54 -65.03
CA LYS A 120 17.05 11.49 -64.15
C LYS A 120 16.82 12.10 -62.76
N PRO A 121 15.61 11.98 -62.17
CA PRO A 121 15.31 12.59 -60.88
C PRO A 121 16.00 11.85 -59.73
N CYS A 122 16.26 12.53 -58.60
CA CYS A 122 16.79 11.89 -57.40
C CYS A 122 15.82 10.85 -56.83
N VAL A 123 14.52 11.18 -56.84
CA VAL A 123 13.42 10.28 -56.44
C VAL A 123 12.33 10.38 -57.48
N SER A 124 11.98 9.25 -58.08
CA SER A 124 10.96 9.20 -59.13
C SER A 124 9.58 9.58 -58.59
N GLN A 125 8.82 10.30 -59.42
CA GLN A 125 7.40 10.63 -59.16
C GLN A 125 7.15 11.50 -57.91
N VAL A 126 8.10 12.37 -57.54
CA VAL A 126 7.94 13.38 -56.48
C VAL A 126 7.63 14.75 -57.09
N SER A 127 6.36 14.97 -57.47
CA SER A 127 5.91 16.22 -58.11
C SER A 127 5.34 17.27 -57.15
N SER A 128 5.07 16.92 -55.90
CA SER A 128 4.48 17.81 -54.89
C SER A 128 4.96 17.45 -53.48
N PHE A 129 4.75 18.36 -52.52
CA PHE A 129 5.04 18.08 -51.11
C PHE A 129 4.30 16.82 -50.61
N THR A 130 3.04 16.64 -51.02
CA THR A 130 2.27 15.44 -50.68
C THR A 130 2.92 14.17 -51.23
N ALA A 131 3.48 14.21 -52.44
CA ALA A 131 4.20 13.06 -53.00
C ALA A 131 5.49 12.75 -52.22
N ALA A 132 6.24 13.77 -51.79
CA ALA A 132 7.42 13.60 -50.94
C ALA A 132 7.05 13.06 -49.55
N PHE A 133 5.94 13.53 -48.97
CA PHE A 133 5.41 13.03 -47.71
C PHE A 133 4.98 11.55 -47.81
N LEU A 134 4.30 11.17 -48.89
CA LEU A 134 3.94 9.77 -49.15
C LEU A 134 5.19 8.90 -49.31
N PHE A 135 6.21 9.35 -50.06
CA PHE A 135 7.48 8.64 -50.17
C PHE A 135 8.19 8.46 -48.82
N SER A 136 8.17 9.49 -47.97
CA SER A 136 8.68 9.42 -46.61
C SER A 136 7.96 8.37 -45.76
N ILE A 137 6.62 8.30 -45.83
CA ILE A 137 5.84 7.24 -45.16
C ILE A 137 6.21 5.87 -45.72
N GLU A 138 6.20 5.70 -47.04
CA GLU A 138 6.50 4.44 -47.72
C GLU A 138 7.87 3.88 -47.33
N THR A 139 8.86 4.78 -47.19
CA THR A 139 10.24 4.45 -46.82
C THR A 139 10.36 4.08 -45.34
N GLN A 140 9.84 4.91 -44.43
CA GLN A 140 10.00 4.68 -42.98
C GLN A 140 9.16 3.50 -42.47
N THR A 141 7.94 3.33 -43.01
CA THR A 141 7.05 2.21 -42.62
C THR A 141 7.36 0.93 -43.40
N THR A 142 8.32 0.97 -44.32
CA THR A 142 8.73 -0.17 -45.16
C THR A 142 7.61 -0.76 -46.02
N ILE A 143 6.57 0.01 -46.32
CA ILE A 143 5.50 -0.40 -47.25
C ILE A 143 6.05 -0.50 -48.68
N GLY A 144 6.81 0.51 -49.11
CA GLY A 144 7.53 0.51 -50.39
C GLY A 144 6.68 0.10 -51.61
N TYR A 145 5.62 0.85 -51.93
CA TYR A 145 4.75 0.52 -53.07
C TYR A 145 5.50 0.44 -54.41
N GLY A 146 6.65 1.10 -54.53
CA GLY A 146 7.54 1.03 -55.69
C GLY A 146 7.18 2.01 -56.82
N PHE A 147 6.06 2.74 -56.70
CA PHE A 147 5.72 3.83 -57.63
C PHE A 147 6.64 5.04 -57.46
N ARG A 148 7.10 5.30 -56.23
CA ARG A 148 8.12 6.30 -55.90
C ARG A 148 9.37 5.56 -55.45
N CYS A 149 10.47 5.74 -56.16
CA CYS A 149 11.73 5.05 -55.88
C CYS A 149 12.92 6.01 -55.94
N VAL A 150 13.89 5.79 -55.05
CA VAL A 150 15.16 6.51 -55.06
C VAL A 150 16.02 6.02 -56.23
N THR A 151 16.72 6.93 -56.90
CA THR A 151 17.66 6.64 -57.98
C THR A 151 19.11 6.75 -57.49
N ASP A 152 20.06 6.31 -58.32
CA ASP A 152 21.50 6.34 -58.07
C ASP A 152 22.16 7.69 -58.38
N GLU A 153 21.40 8.66 -58.90
CA GLU A 153 21.93 9.97 -59.32
C GLU A 153 22.35 10.87 -58.15
N CYS A 154 21.61 10.79 -57.03
CA CYS A 154 21.78 11.70 -55.90
C CYS A 154 22.25 10.95 -54.64
N PRO A 155 23.56 10.94 -54.32
CA PRO A 155 24.08 10.26 -53.13
C PRO A 155 23.46 10.76 -51.81
N ILE A 156 23.08 12.03 -51.76
CA ILE A 156 22.41 12.64 -50.60
C ILE A 156 21.04 12.00 -50.36
N ALA A 157 20.28 11.70 -51.42
CA ALA A 157 18.98 11.03 -51.31
C ALA A 157 19.13 9.60 -50.79
N VAL A 158 20.11 8.85 -51.32
CA VAL A 158 20.45 7.50 -50.85
C VAL A 158 20.85 7.51 -49.37
N PHE A 159 21.71 8.45 -48.96
CA PHE A 159 22.09 8.61 -47.56
C PHE A 159 20.89 8.93 -46.67
N MET A 160 19.98 9.81 -47.11
CA MET A 160 18.77 10.15 -46.34
C MET A 160 17.83 8.98 -46.20
N VAL A 161 17.68 8.12 -47.21
CA VAL A 161 16.92 6.87 -47.10
C VAL A 161 17.54 5.94 -46.04
N VAL A 162 18.86 5.73 -46.08
CA VAL A 162 19.56 4.90 -45.07
C VAL A 162 19.37 5.47 -43.66
N PHE A 163 19.57 6.79 -43.50
CA PHE A 163 19.40 7.47 -42.22
C PHE A 163 17.95 7.39 -41.73
N GLN A 164 16.97 7.57 -42.61
CA GLN A 164 15.56 7.42 -42.29
C GLN A 164 15.21 6.01 -41.85
N SER A 165 15.73 4.98 -42.51
CA SER A 165 15.51 3.58 -42.11
C SER A 165 16.05 3.30 -40.71
N ILE A 166 17.26 3.78 -40.39
CA ILE A 166 17.86 3.62 -39.05
C ILE A 166 17.01 4.33 -37.99
N VAL A 167 16.63 5.59 -38.23
CA VAL A 167 15.80 6.38 -37.31
C VAL A 167 14.42 5.74 -37.13
N GLY A 168 13.81 5.23 -38.20
CA GLY A 168 12.54 4.50 -38.15
C GLY A 168 12.61 3.29 -37.22
N CYS A 169 13.62 2.44 -37.39
CA CYS A 169 13.82 1.28 -36.51
C CYS A 169 14.03 1.66 -35.05
N ILE A 170 14.74 2.76 -34.76
CA ILE A 170 14.94 3.24 -33.39
C ILE A 170 13.61 3.70 -32.77
N ILE A 171 12.80 4.44 -33.52
CA ILE A 171 11.47 4.90 -33.06
C ILE A 171 10.57 3.69 -32.77
N ASP A 172 10.53 2.71 -33.68
CA ASP A 172 9.72 1.50 -33.52
C ASP A 172 10.16 0.69 -32.29
N ALA A 173 11.47 0.50 -32.10
CA ALA A 173 12.01 -0.19 -30.94
C ALA A 173 11.64 0.50 -29.62
N PHE A 174 11.69 1.83 -29.57
CA PHE A 174 11.30 2.60 -28.38
C PHE A 174 9.81 2.45 -28.07
N ILE A 175 8.95 2.53 -29.09
CA ILE A 175 7.50 2.39 -28.93
C ILE A 175 7.13 1.00 -28.44
N ILE A 176 7.67 -0.05 -29.07
CA ILE A 176 7.44 -1.44 -28.66
C ILE A 176 7.92 -1.64 -27.22
N GLY A 177 9.12 -1.15 -26.88
CA GLY A 177 9.68 -1.23 -25.52
C GLY A 177 8.80 -0.53 -24.49
N ALA A 178 8.33 0.68 -24.77
CA ALA A 178 7.47 1.44 -23.88
C ALA A 178 6.08 0.81 -23.72
N VAL A 179 5.47 0.31 -24.80
CA VAL A 179 4.19 -0.39 -24.78
C VAL A 179 4.30 -1.67 -23.95
N MET A 180 5.33 -2.49 -24.19
CA MET A 180 5.59 -3.71 -23.42
C MET A 180 5.82 -3.43 -21.94
N ALA A 181 6.64 -2.43 -21.61
CA ALA A 181 6.85 -2.02 -20.22
C ALA A 181 5.56 -1.56 -19.54
N LYS A 182 4.71 -0.82 -20.26
CA LYS A 182 3.42 -0.36 -19.74
C LYS A 182 2.41 -1.50 -19.57
N MET A 183 2.39 -2.46 -20.48
CA MET A 183 1.53 -3.65 -20.39
C MET A 183 1.95 -4.56 -19.23
N ALA A 184 3.25 -4.66 -18.96
CA ALA A 184 3.78 -5.44 -17.85
C ALA A 184 3.41 -4.87 -16.48
N LYS A 185 3.19 -3.54 -16.36
CA LYS A 185 2.88 -2.90 -15.08
C LYS A 185 1.60 -3.48 -14.44
N PRO A 186 1.67 -4.02 -13.21
CA PRO A 186 0.55 -4.71 -12.56
C PRO A 186 -0.50 -3.75 -11.95
N LYS A 187 -0.78 -2.58 -12.56
CA LYS A 187 -1.69 -1.58 -11.98
C LYS A 187 -3.12 -2.10 -11.80
N LYS A 188 -3.57 -2.97 -12.72
CA LYS A 188 -4.88 -3.64 -12.65
C LYS A 188 -4.95 -4.79 -11.64
N ARG A 189 -3.80 -5.25 -11.12
CA ARG A 189 -3.76 -6.28 -10.08
C ARG A 189 -4.28 -5.75 -8.75
N ASN A 190 -3.96 -4.50 -8.40
CA ASN A 190 -4.44 -3.84 -7.19
C ASN A 190 -5.95 -3.90 -7.04
N GLU A 191 -6.71 -3.75 -8.13
CA GLU A 191 -8.18 -3.81 -8.14
C GLU A 191 -8.72 -5.21 -7.80
N THR A 192 -7.88 -6.25 -7.84
CA THR A 192 -8.26 -7.65 -7.51
C THR A 192 -7.83 -8.13 -6.13
N LEU A 193 -7.07 -7.31 -5.41
CA LEU A 193 -6.74 -7.54 -4.01
C LEU A 193 -7.68 -6.68 -3.17
N VAL A 194 -8.49 -7.32 -2.33
CA VAL A 194 -9.55 -6.65 -1.59
C VAL A 194 -9.28 -6.67 -0.09
N PHE A 195 -9.62 -5.56 0.56
CA PHE A 195 -9.62 -5.41 2.01
C PHE A 195 -11.05 -5.43 2.54
N SER A 196 -11.25 -5.84 3.79
CA SER A 196 -12.54 -5.70 4.47
C SER A 196 -12.93 -4.22 4.57
N HIS A 197 -14.22 -3.91 4.57
CA HIS A 197 -14.69 -2.51 4.66
C HIS A 197 -14.39 -1.91 6.02
N ASN A 198 -14.62 -2.71 7.06
CA ASN A 198 -14.36 -2.39 8.45
C ASN A 198 -13.19 -3.24 8.96
N ALA A 199 -12.46 -2.71 9.93
CA ALA A 199 -11.62 -3.51 10.82
C ALA A 199 -12.44 -3.83 12.09
N VAL A 200 -12.03 -4.83 12.85
CA VAL A 200 -12.73 -5.24 14.07
C VAL A 200 -11.75 -5.41 15.22
N VAL A 201 -12.21 -5.12 16.44
CA VAL A 201 -11.46 -5.41 17.67
C VAL A 201 -12.23 -6.47 18.45
N ALA A 202 -11.58 -7.57 18.78
CA ALA A 202 -12.19 -8.64 19.58
C ALA A 202 -11.15 -9.48 20.32
N MET A 203 -11.62 -10.26 21.28
CA MET A 203 -10.78 -11.25 21.97
C MET A 203 -10.48 -12.44 21.05
N ARG A 204 -9.21 -12.82 20.97
CA ARG A 204 -8.72 -14.06 20.34
C ARG A 204 -7.66 -14.69 21.24
N ASP A 205 -7.85 -15.96 21.59
CA ASP A 205 -6.91 -16.72 22.42
C ASP A 205 -6.50 -16.00 23.73
N GLY A 206 -7.46 -15.33 24.36
CA GLY A 206 -7.26 -14.60 25.63
C GLY A 206 -6.62 -13.22 25.50
N LYS A 207 -6.34 -12.75 24.28
CA LYS A 207 -5.72 -11.45 23.99
C LYS A 207 -6.68 -10.56 23.19
N LEU A 208 -6.60 -9.25 23.40
CA LEU A 208 -7.38 -8.29 22.62
C LEU A 208 -6.63 -8.01 21.30
N CYS A 209 -7.29 -8.19 20.16
CA CYS A 209 -6.65 -8.05 18.86
C CYS A 209 -7.44 -7.11 17.94
N LEU A 210 -6.71 -6.27 17.21
CA LEU A 210 -7.21 -5.59 16.03
C LEU A 210 -7.08 -6.50 14.82
N MET A 211 -8.14 -6.58 14.01
CA MET A 211 -8.22 -7.51 12.88
C MET A 211 -8.81 -6.86 11.64
N TRP A 212 -8.25 -7.17 10.48
CA TRP A 212 -8.84 -6.86 9.17
C TRP A 212 -8.68 -8.04 8.22
N ARG A 213 -9.46 -8.07 7.14
CA ARG A 213 -9.43 -9.18 6.17
C ARG A 213 -8.78 -8.74 4.88
N VAL A 214 -7.95 -9.60 4.32
CA VAL A 214 -7.40 -9.48 2.97
C VAL A 214 -7.83 -10.67 2.12
N GLY A 215 -8.08 -10.46 0.84
CA GLY A 215 -8.50 -11.50 -0.09
C GLY A 215 -7.98 -11.29 -1.50
N ASN A 216 -7.76 -12.39 -2.21
CA ASN A 216 -7.40 -12.42 -3.62
C ASN A 216 -8.59 -12.88 -4.46
N LEU A 217 -9.09 -12.01 -5.33
CA LEU A 217 -10.24 -12.32 -6.19
C LEU A 217 -9.88 -13.20 -7.40
N ARG A 218 -8.58 -13.39 -7.69
CA ARG A 218 -8.13 -14.26 -8.78
C ARG A 218 -7.59 -15.58 -8.24
N LYS A 219 -7.56 -16.59 -9.14
CA LYS A 219 -6.90 -17.88 -8.90
C LYS A 219 -5.38 -17.79 -8.95
N SER A 220 -4.81 -16.86 -9.72
CA SER A 220 -3.36 -16.67 -9.75
C SER A 220 -2.86 -16.17 -8.40
N HIS A 221 -1.71 -16.67 -7.97
CA HIS A 221 -1.18 -16.41 -6.65
C HIS A 221 -0.54 -15.01 -6.55
N LEU A 222 -0.40 -14.54 -5.31
CA LEU A 222 0.46 -13.41 -4.95
C LEU A 222 1.67 -14.00 -4.24
N VAL A 223 2.81 -14.01 -4.91
CA VAL A 223 4.05 -14.64 -4.44
C VAL A 223 4.75 -13.70 -3.45
N GLU A 224 5.39 -14.24 -2.41
CA GLU A 224 6.03 -13.45 -1.34
C GLU A 224 5.11 -12.34 -0.76
N ALA A 225 3.83 -12.69 -0.59
CA ALA A 225 2.87 -11.77 -0.04
C ALA A 225 3.18 -11.48 1.43
N HIS A 226 3.22 -10.21 1.79
CA HIS A 226 3.41 -9.78 3.18
C HIS A 226 2.59 -8.52 3.47
N VAL A 227 2.28 -8.32 4.76
CA VAL A 227 1.39 -7.24 5.21
C VAL A 227 2.10 -6.28 6.14
N ARG A 228 1.71 -5.01 6.08
CA ARG A 228 2.18 -3.95 6.98
C ARG A 228 0.99 -3.09 7.40
N ALA A 229 1.08 -2.51 8.59
CA ALA A 229 0.08 -1.58 9.08
C ALA A 229 0.74 -0.42 9.82
N GLN A 230 0.17 0.77 9.69
CA GLN A 230 0.67 1.99 10.31
C GLN A 230 -0.49 2.80 10.90
N LEU A 231 -0.32 3.26 12.13
CA LEU A 231 -1.19 4.24 12.77
C LEU A 231 -0.74 5.65 12.38
N LEU A 232 -1.65 6.41 11.80
CA LEU A 232 -1.47 7.81 11.45
C LEU A 232 -2.22 8.69 12.45
N LYS A 233 -1.48 9.49 13.21
CA LYS A 233 -2.05 10.51 14.11
C LYS A 233 -1.14 11.72 14.24
N SER A 234 -1.73 12.88 14.54
CA SER A 234 -0.94 14.04 14.95
C SER A 234 -0.43 13.84 16.38
N ARG A 235 0.83 14.17 16.66
CA ARG A 235 1.36 14.16 18.03
C ARG A 235 2.25 15.37 18.31
N ILE A 236 2.38 15.68 19.60
CA ILE A 236 3.38 16.62 20.11
C ILE A 236 4.39 15.79 20.90
N THR A 237 5.69 15.98 20.65
CA THR A 237 6.75 15.27 21.37
C THR A 237 6.92 15.83 22.79
N SER A 238 7.65 15.13 23.65
CA SER A 238 8.00 15.60 25.00
C SER A 238 8.78 16.92 24.97
N GLU A 239 9.52 17.17 23.89
CA GLU A 239 10.34 18.36 23.67
C GLU A 239 9.51 19.53 23.11
N GLY A 240 8.22 19.32 22.81
CA GLY A 240 7.31 20.34 22.29
C GLY A 240 7.26 20.45 20.76
N GLU A 241 7.85 19.52 20.01
CA GLU A 241 7.76 19.49 18.54
C GLU A 241 6.38 18.98 18.10
N TYR A 242 5.70 19.73 17.23
CA TYR A 242 4.43 19.31 16.64
C TYR A 242 4.65 18.56 15.33
N ILE A 243 4.25 17.28 15.29
CA ILE A 243 4.29 16.42 14.11
C ILE A 243 2.86 16.29 13.56
N PRO A 244 2.55 16.87 12.39
CA PRO A 244 1.17 16.89 11.86
C PRO A 244 0.58 15.50 11.58
N LEU A 245 1.40 14.59 11.08
CA LEU A 245 1.04 13.21 10.78
C LEU A 245 2.26 12.33 11.09
N ASP A 246 2.27 11.78 12.28
CA ASP A 246 3.25 10.77 12.67
C ASP A 246 2.80 9.39 12.21
N GLN A 247 3.75 8.58 11.75
CA GLN A 247 3.50 7.24 11.23
C GLN A 247 4.11 6.23 12.19
N ILE A 248 3.26 5.59 12.99
CA ILE A 248 3.69 4.62 14.00
C ILE A 248 3.38 3.23 13.46
N ASP A 249 4.36 2.33 13.48
CA ASP A 249 4.17 0.96 12.98
C ASP A 249 3.22 0.16 13.90
N ILE A 250 2.43 -0.72 13.30
CA ILE A 250 1.57 -1.67 14.01
C ILE A 250 2.09 -3.07 13.73
N ASN A 251 2.63 -3.73 14.76
CA ASN A 251 3.27 -5.03 14.60
C ASN A 251 2.23 -6.12 14.25
N VAL A 252 2.37 -6.70 13.06
CA VAL A 252 1.55 -7.82 12.57
C VAL A 252 2.33 -9.15 12.56
N GLY A 253 3.44 -9.21 13.30
CA GLY A 253 4.32 -10.36 13.39
C GLY A 253 5.53 -10.28 12.47
N PHE A 254 6.10 -9.09 12.24
CA PHE A 254 7.31 -8.92 11.43
C PHE A 254 8.51 -9.64 12.05
N ASP A 255 8.70 -9.52 13.37
CA ASP A 255 9.85 -10.10 14.08
C ASP A 255 9.84 -11.64 14.07
N SER A 256 8.64 -12.23 14.04
CA SER A 256 8.43 -13.68 13.93
C SER A 256 8.30 -14.15 12.48
N GLY A 257 8.22 -13.21 11.53
CA GLY A 257 8.02 -13.47 10.11
C GLY A 257 6.64 -14.04 9.76
N ILE A 258 5.63 -13.82 10.61
CA ILE A 258 4.21 -14.20 10.43
C ILE A 258 3.49 -13.20 9.50
N ASP A 259 4.05 -12.01 9.32
CA ASP A 259 3.61 -11.00 8.36
C ASP A 259 3.60 -11.52 6.92
N ARG A 260 4.43 -12.52 6.61
CA ARG A 260 4.48 -13.24 5.33
C ARG A 260 3.35 -14.24 5.26
N ILE A 261 2.42 -14.04 4.33
CA ILE A 261 1.18 -14.80 4.22
C ILE A 261 1.11 -15.60 2.92
N PHE A 262 0.46 -16.77 2.98
CA PHE A 262 0.11 -17.55 1.79
C PHE A 262 -1.35 -17.29 1.39
N LEU A 263 -1.58 -16.28 0.56
CA LEU A 263 -2.92 -15.75 0.25
C LEU A 263 -3.64 -16.53 -0.86
N VAL A 264 -4.26 -17.65 -0.50
CA VAL A 264 -5.17 -18.43 -1.38
C VAL A 264 -6.63 -18.13 -1.07
N SER A 265 -7.05 -18.36 0.18
CA SER A 265 -8.35 -17.96 0.69
C SER A 265 -8.23 -16.66 1.50
N PRO A 266 -9.34 -15.94 1.76
CA PRO A 266 -9.31 -14.74 2.59
C PRO A 266 -8.69 -14.99 3.98
N ILE A 267 -7.64 -14.24 4.30
CA ILE A 267 -6.94 -14.30 5.59
C ILE A 267 -7.36 -13.11 6.44
N THR A 268 -7.61 -13.36 7.72
CA THR A 268 -7.77 -12.30 8.73
C THR A 268 -6.40 -12.00 9.31
N ILE A 269 -5.89 -10.80 9.03
CA ILE A 269 -4.68 -10.27 9.62
C ILE A 269 -4.99 -9.87 11.06
N VAL A 270 -4.05 -10.15 11.96
CA VAL A 270 -4.21 -9.95 13.40
C VAL A 270 -3.04 -9.11 13.89
N HIS A 271 -3.37 -8.03 14.58
CA HIS A 271 -2.45 -7.29 15.42
C HIS A 271 -2.88 -7.55 16.87
N GLU A 272 -1.97 -8.10 17.66
CA GLU A 272 -2.15 -8.23 19.10
C GLU A 272 -1.96 -6.85 19.76
N ILE A 273 -2.90 -6.44 20.59
CA ILE A 273 -2.80 -5.17 21.34
C ILE A 273 -2.11 -5.49 22.66
N ASP A 274 -0.79 -5.48 22.64
CA ASP A 274 0.12 -5.66 23.78
C ASP A 274 0.68 -4.31 24.27
N GLU A 275 1.61 -4.35 25.23
CA GLU A 275 2.21 -3.16 25.85
C GLU A 275 2.97 -2.26 24.86
N ASP A 276 3.52 -2.85 23.80
CA ASP A 276 4.25 -2.14 22.75
C ASP A 276 3.29 -1.56 21.68
N SER A 277 2.03 -1.97 21.67
CA SER A 277 1.02 -1.49 20.73
C SER A 277 0.67 -0.01 20.97
N PRO A 278 0.58 0.82 19.90
CA PRO A 278 0.12 2.20 20.04
C PRO A 278 -1.38 2.30 20.39
N LEU A 279 -2.10 1.17 20.43
CA LEU A 279 -3.51 1.04 20.78
C LEU A 279 -3.72 0.49 22.20
N TYR A 280 -2.65 0.25 22.98
CA TYR A 280 -2.71 -0.40 24.30
C TYR A 280 -3.67 0.27 25.29
N ASP A 281 -3.70 1.60 25.26
CA ASP A 281 -4.46 2.44 26.20
C ASP A 281 -5.87 2.76 25.72
N LEU A 282 -6.25 2.27 24.54
CA LEU A 282 -7.48 2.68 23.88
C LEU A 282 -8.64 1.79 24.31
N SER A 283 -9.66 2.36 24.97
CA SER A 283 -10.92 1.67 25.26
C SER A 283 -11.94 1.81 24.13
N LYS A 284 -13.07 1.10 24.22
CA LYS A 284 -14.19 1.28 23.27
C LYS A 284 -14.72 2.72 23.25
N GLN A 285 -14.82 3.36 24.41
CA GLN A 285 -15.33 4.74 24.51
C GLN A 285 -14.35 5.75 23.92
N ASP A 286 -13.05 5.49 24.07
CA ASP A 286 -12.01 6.33 23.49
C ASP A 286 -11.97 6.17 21.98
N MET A 287 -12.14 4.95 21.46
CA MET A 287 -12.21 4.65 20.02
C MET A 287 -13.28 5.50 19.31
N ASP A 288 -14.47 5.65 19.89
CA ASP A 288 -15.57 6.42 19.30
C ASP A 288 -15.23 7.92 19.18
N ASN A 289 -14.33 8.42 20.02
CA ASN A 289 -13.90 9.83 20.05
C ASN A 289 -12.51 10.06 19.44
N ALA A 290 -11.79 8.99 19.11
CA ALA A 290 -10.41 9.07 18.68
C ALA A 290 -10.28 9.61 17.26
N ASP A 291 -9.24 10.42 17.03
CA ASP A 291 -8.90 10.97 15.72
C ASP A 291 -7.57 10.37 15.23
N PHE A 292 -7.67 9.19 14.63
CA PHE A 292 -6.55 8.53 13.96
C PHE A 292 -7.04 7.74 12.74
N GLU A 293 -6.08 7.38 11.88
CA GLU A 293 -6.29 6.53 10.72
C GLU A 293 -5.29 5.37 10.74
N ILE A 294 -5.76 4.14 10.55
CA ILE A 294 -4.89 2.98 10.37
C ILE A 294 -4.78 2.70 8.88
N VAL A 295 -3.57 2.84 8.32
CA VAL A 295 -3.28 2.47 6.95
C VAL A 295 -2.77 1.04 6.92
N VAL A 296 -3.38 0.21 6.06
CA VAL A 296 -2.97 -1.18 5.85
C VAL A 296 -2.42 -1.34 4.45
N ILE A 297 -1.35 -2.12 4.34
CA ILE A 297 -0.58 -2.32 3.12
C ILE A 297 -0.40 -3.82 2.91
N LEU A 298 -0.66 -4.28 1.69
CA LEU A 298 -0.39 -5.63 1.22
C LEU A 298 0.57 -5.52 0.04
N GLU A 299 1.74 -6.15 0.19
CA GLU A 299 2.78 -6.21 -0.82
C GLU A 299 2.98 -7.65 -1.28
N GLY A 300 3.43 -7.83 -2.52
CA GLY A 300 3.81 -9.13 -3.06
C GLY A 300 4.08 -9.06 -4.55
N MET A 301 4.43 -10.19 -5.15
CA MET A 301 4.76 -10.32 -6.56
C MET A 301 3.63 -10.99 -7.35
N VAL A 302 3.36 -10.47 -8.55
CA VAL A 302 2.40 -11.08 -9.47
C VAL A 302 3.03 -12.30 -10.13
N GLU A 303 2.42 -13.48 -9.94
CA GLU A 303 2.92 -14.77 -10.42
C GLU A 303 3.41 -14.77 -11.88
N ALA A 304 2.67 -14.14 -12.80
CA ALA A 304 3.01 -14.17 -14.22
C ALA A 304 4.17 -13.24 -14.63
N THR A 305 4.39 -12.14 -13.90
CA THR A 305 5.39 -11.12 -14.29
C THR A 305 6.54 -10.98 -13.29
N ALA A 306 6.44 -11.61 -12.12
CA ALA A 306 7.33 -11.43 -10.97
C ALA A 306 7.54 -9.95 -10.57
N MET A 307 6.63 -9.05 -10.99
CA MET A 307 6.69 -7.66 -10.62
C MET A 307 6.01 -7.45 -9.27
N THR A 308 6.65 -6.67 -8.41
CA THR A 308 6.09 -6.28 -7.12
C THR A 308 4.89 -5.36 -7.31
N THR A 309 3.89 -5.56 -6.46
CA THR A 309 2.65 -4.80 -6.45
C THR A 309 2.29 -4.47 -5.00
N GLN A 310 1.78 -3.26 -4.79
CA GLN A 310 1.41 -2.77 -3.47
C GLN A 310 -0.04 -2.31 -3.51
N CYS A 311 -0.89 -2.97 -2.72
CA CYS A 311 -2.27 -2.57 -2.49
C CYS A 311 -2.38 -1.95 -1.09
N ARG A 312 -3.20 -0.90 -0.97
CA ARG A 312 -3.37 -0.14 0.27
C ARG A 312 -4.84 0.08 0.55
N SER A 313 -5.19 0.20 1.82
CA SER A 313 -6.48 0.72 2.27
C SER A 313 -6.30 1.42 3.61
N SER A 314 -7.36 2.00 4.15
CA SER A 314 -7.30 2.60 5.48
C SER A 314 -8.58 2.41 6.28
N TYR A 315 -8.47 2.48 7.59
CA TYR A 315 -9.56 2.44 8.55
C TYR A 315 -9.48 3.68 9.43
N LEU A 316 -10.50 4.53 9.35
CA LEU A 316 -10.69 5.58 10.36
C LEU A 316 -11.17 4.94 11.66
N ALA A 317 -11.02 5.63 12.79
CA ALA A 317 -11.48 5.13 14.10
C ALA A 317 -12.95 4.67 14.07
N ASN A 318 -13.84 5.44 13.41
CA ASN A 318 -15.27 5.09 13.27
C ASN A 318 -15.56 3.91 12.31
N GLU A 319 -14.57 3.42 11.59
CA GLU A 319 -14.67 2.24 10.71
C GLU A 319 -14.18 0.96 11.41
N ILE A 320 -13.68 1.08 12.64
CA ILE A 320 -13.23 -0.03 13.49
C ILE A 320 -14.38 -0.44 14.40
N LEU A 321 -14.88 -1.66 14.23
CA LEU A 321 -16.01 -2.17 15.00
C LEU A 321 -15.53 -2.93 16.24
N TRP A 322 -15.78 -2.36 17.42
CA TRP A 322 -15.42 -2.98 18.69
C TRP A 322 -16.40 -4.09 19.08
N GLY A 323 -15.87 -5.26 19.45
CA GLY A 323 -16.67 -6.42 19.84
C GLY A 323 -17.29 -7.14 18.65
N HIS A 324 -16.69 -7.07 17.47
CA HIS A 324 -17.17 -7.76 16.27
C HIS A 324 -16.18 -8.82 15.81
N ARG A 325 -16.67 -9.88 15.15
CA ARG A 325 -15.85 -10.88 14.45
C ARG A 325 -16.32 -11.06 13.02
N TYR A 326 -15.42 -11.43 12.12
CA TYR A 326 -15.79 -11.75 10.73
C TYR A 326 -16.54 -13.06 10.62
N GLU A 327 -17.52 -13.10 9.72
CA GLU A 327 -18.13 -14.37 9.34
C GLU A 327 -17.10 -15.30 8.66
N PRO A 328 -17.15 -16.61 8.92
CA PRO A 328 -16.40 -17.60 8.15
C PRO A 328 -16.80 -17.55 6.67
N VAL A 329 -15.82 -17.58 5.78
CA VAL A 329 -16.04 -17.57 4.32
C VAL A 329 -15.62 -18.88 3.66
N LEU A 330 -14.75 -19.65 4.33
CA LEU A 330 -14.20 -20.90 3.82
C LEU A 330 -15.05 -22.05 4.36
N PHE A 331 -15.58 -22.87 3.45
CA PHE A 331 -16.37 -24.05 3.77
C PHE A 331 -15.78 -25.26 3.05
N GLU A 332 -15.74 -26.38 3.73
CA GLU A 332 -15.36 -27.65 3.13
C GLU A 332 -16.58 -28.26 2.43
N GLU A 333 -16.39 -28.65 1.17
CA GLU A 333 -17.31 -29.45 0.39
C GLU A 333 -16.59 -30.76 0.04
N LYS A 334 -17.32 -31.88 -0.11
CA LYS A 334 -16.80 -33.28 -0.11
C LYS A 334 -15.34 -33.48 -0.54
N ASN A 335 -14.90 -32.90 -1.66
CA ASN A 335 -13.54 -33.05 -2.20
C ASN A 335 -12.78 -31.73 -2.45
N TYR A 336 -13.33 -30.56 -2.06
CA TYR A 336 -12.68 -29.26 -2.29
C TYR A 336 -13.19 -28.18 -1.32
N TYR A 337 -12.43 -27.10 -1.15
CA TYR A 337 -12.85 -25.95 -0.36
C TYR A 337 -13.52 -24.89 -1.20
N LYS A 338 -14.63 -24.32 -0.70
CA LYS A 338 -15.38 -23.25 -1.34
C LYS A 338 -15.29 -21.96 -0.51
N VAL A 339 -15.08 -20.84 -1.19
CA VAL A 339 -15.03 -19.51 -0.57
C VAL A 339 -16.25 -18.68 -0.99
N ASP A 340 -17.05 -18.25 -0.02
CA ASP A 340 -18.20 -17.37 -0.23
C ASP A 340 -17.81 -15.90 0.02
N TYR A 341 -17.47 -15.17 -1.05
CA TYR A 341 -17.12 -13.75 -0.97
C TYR A 341 -18.29 -12.83 -0.60
N SER A 342 -19.55 -13.30 -0.64
CA SER A 342 -20.70 -12.48 -0.20
C SER A 342 -20.67 -12.18 1.31
N ARG A 343 -19.95 -13.02 2.08
CA ARG A 343 -19.73 -12.88 3.53
C ARG A 343 -18.39 -12.23 3.87
N PHE A 344 -17.58 -11.87 2.86
CA PHE A 344 -16.22 -11.37 3.07
C PHE A 344 -16.16 -10.16 3.99
N HIS A 345 -17.08 -9.21 3.79
CA HIS A 345 -17.17 -7.98 4.58
C HIS A 345 -18.10 -8.11 5.81
N LYS A 346 -18.84 -9.22 5.95
CA LYS A 346 -19.84 -9.36 7.02
C LYS A 346 -19.17 -9.65 8.36
N THR A 347 -19.73 -9.02 9.39
CA THR A 347 -19.30 -9.20 10.78
C THR A 347 -20.49 -9.46 11.67
N TYR A 348 -20.29 -10.19 12.76
CA TYR A 348 -21.29 -10.41 13.80
C TYR A 348 -20.77 -9.91 15.16
N GLU A 349 -21.68 -9.47 16.01
CA GLU A 349 -21.37 -8.96 17.35
C GLU A 349 -21.02 -10.10 18.31
N VAL A 350 -20.08 -9.81 19.21
CA VAL A 350 -19.58 -10.70 20.26
C VAL A 350 -19.73 -9.95 21.60
N PRO A 351 -20.87 -10.11 22.29
CA PRO A 351 -21.20 -9.36 23.50
C PRO A 351 -20.18 -9.55 24.64
N ASN A 352 -19.48 -10.68 24.67
CA ASN A 352 -18.51 -11.02 25.71
C ASN A 352 -17.17 -10.28 25.56
N THR A 353 -17.02 -9.42 24.55
CA THR A 353 -15.77 -8.67 24.34
C THR A 353 -15.65 -7.58 25.41
N PRO A 354 -14.54 -7.54 26.17
CA PRO A 354 -14.27 -6.46 27.12
C PRO A 354 -14.33 -5.09 26.46
N ILE A 355 -14.88 -4.11 27.17
CA ILE A 355 -15.09 -2.74 26.68
C ILE A 355 -13.92 -1.82 27.09
N CYS A 356 -13.13 -2.25 28.09
CA CYS A 356 -11.96 -1.53 28.58
C CYS A 356 -10.74 -1.67 27.65
N SER A 357 -9.70 -0.89 27.90
CA SER A 357 -8.46 -0.94 27.15
C SER A 357 -7.71 -2.28 27.39
N ALA A 358 -6.71 -2.56 26.55
CA ALA A 358 -5.84 -3.71 26.77
C ALA A 358 -5.01 -3.56 28.05
N ARG A 359 -4.57 -2.33 28.38
CA ARG A 359 -3.92 -2.01 29.66
C ARG A 359 -4.79 -2.39 30.86
N ASP A 360 -6.04 -1.92 30.90
CA ASP A 360 -6.96 -2.22 32.00
C ASP A 360 -7.20 -3.74 32.15
N LEU A 361 -7.21 -4.45 31.02
CA LEU A 361 -7.39 -5.90 30.98
C LEU A 361 -6.17 -6.64 31.54
N ALA A 362 -4.96 -6.18 31.21
CA ALA A 362 -3.71 -6.70 31.75
C ALA A 362 -3.61 -6.45 33.27
N GLU A 363 -3.93 -5.23 33.72
CA GLU A 363 -3.92 -4.86 35.14
C GLU A 363 -4.92 -5.69 35.96
N LYS A 364 -6.16 -5.88 35.47
CA LYS A 364 -7.16 -6.73 36.14
C LYS A 364 -6.70 -8.18 36.26
N LYS A 365 -6.07 -8.71 35.21
CA LYS A 365 -5.53 -10.07 35.23
C LYS A 365 -4.41 -10.21 36.27
N TYR A 366 -3.54 -9.21 36.36
CA TYR A 366 -2.47 -9.17 37.36
C TYR A 366 -3.02 -9.12 38.80
N ILE A 367 -4.01 -8.24 39.07
CA ILE A 367 -4.64 -8.13 40.39
C ILE A 367 -5.32 -9.44 40.79
N LEU A 368 -6.06 -10.09 39.87
CA LEU A 368 -6.73 -11.36 40.17
C LEU A 368 -5.74 -12.49 40.42
N SER A 369 -4.62 -12.52 39.68
CA SER A 369 -3.54 -13.48 39.90
C SER A 369 -2.88 -13.31 41.28
N ASN A 370 -2.59 -12.07 41.68
CA ASN A 370 -1.99 -11.78 42.98
C ASN A 370 -2.96 -12.02 44.15
N ALA A 371 -4.26 -11.75 43.98
CA ALA A 371 -5.26 -12.06 45.00
C ALA A 371 -5.34 -13.57 45.27
N ASN A 372 -5.30 -14.39 44.22
CA ASN A 372 -5.26 -15.85 44.36
C ASN A 372 -3.95 -16.34 45.00
N SER A 373 -2.81 -15.70 44.68
CA SER A 373 -1.52 -16.02 45.33
C SER A 373 -1.50 -15.65 46.81
N PHE A 374 -2.09 -14.50 47.19
CA PHE A 374 -2.16 -14.05 48.58
C PHE A 374 -3.13 -14.90 49.42
N CYS A 375 -4.24 -15.36 48.84
CA CYS A 375 -5.12 -16.32 49.50
C CYS A 375 -4.43 -17.68 49.70
N TYR A 376 -3.65 -18.16 48.72
CA TYR A 376 -2.92 -19.42 48.85
C TYR A 376 -1.79 -19.34 49.90
N GLU A 377 -1.02 -18.24 49.93
CA GLU A 377 -0.02 -18.04 50.99
C GLU A 377 -0.65 -17.97 52.39
N ASN A 378 -1.81 -17.32 52.53
CA ASN A 378 -2.52 -17.29 53.80
C ASN A 378 -3.12 -18.66 54.18
N GLU A 379 -3.64 -19.44 53.23
CA GLU A 379 -4.12 -20.80 53.51
C GLU A 379 -2.97 -21.72 53.91
N VAL A 380 -1.81 -21.65 53.26
CA VAL A 380 -0.61 -22.42 53.64
C VAL A 380 -0.07 -21.96 55.01
N ALA A 381 -0.09 -20.66 55.30
CA ALA A 381 0.30 -20.11 56.61
C ALA A 381 -0.68 -20.45 57.74
N LEU A 382 -1.96 -20.67 57.42
CA LEU A 382 -2.96 -21.14 58.38
C LEU A 382 -2.87 -22.66 58.59
N SER A 383 -2.64 -23.42 57.52
CA SER A 383 -2.45 -24.87 57.57
C SER A 383 -1.20 -25.25 58.39
N SER A 384 -0.11 -24.51 58.23
CA SER A 384 1.12 -24.71 59.01
C SER A 384 0.96 -24.32 60.49
N LYS A 385 0.05 -23.39 60.83
CA LYS A 385 -0.27 -23.06 62.22
C LYS A 385 -1.21 -24.06 62.88
N GLU A 386 -2.11 -24.69 62.13
CA GLU A 386 -2.99 -25.74 62.66
C GLU A 386 -2.22 -27.05 62.96
N GLU A 387 -1.11 -27.32 62.26
CA GLU A 387 -0.23 -28.47 62.55
C GLU A 387 0.65 -28.26 63.81
N ASP A 388 0.95 -27.03 64.20
CA ASP A 388 1.79 -26.71 65.37
C ASP A 388 1.00 -26.62 66.71
N GLU A 389 -0.34 -26.61 66.71
CA GLU A 389 -1.16 -26.51 67.94
C GLU A 389 -1.67 -27.86 68.49
N ILE A 390 -1.32 -29.00 67.88
CA ILE A 390 -1.73 -30.35 68.34
C ILE A 390 -0.51 -31.21 68.69
N ASP A 391 0.39 -30.74 69.55
CA ASP A 391 1.10 -31.65 70.45
C ASP A 391 1.69 -30.89 71.64
N THR A 392 1.20 -31.16 72.86
CA THR A 392 2.04 -31.62 73.98
C THR A 392 1.30 -31.51 75.32
N GLY A 393 1.15 -32.67 75.97
CA GLY A 393 0.56 -32.85 77.29
C GLY A 393 1.15 -34.02 78.08
N VAL A 394 2.47 -33.97 78.36
CA VAL A 394 3.22 -34.50 79.56
C VAL A 394 3.23 -36.05 79.81
N PRO A 395 4.10 -36.61 80.71
CA PRO A 395 5.48 -37.12 80.47
C PRO A 395 5.70 -38.61 80.86
N GLU A 396 6.86 -39.22 80.51
CA GLU A 396 7.73 -39.97 81.46
C GLU A 396 9.01 -40.62 80.87
N SER A 397 10.13 -40.34 81.55
CA SER A 397 11.29 -41.22 81.86
C SER A 397 12.45 -41.44 80.86
N MET A 398 13.65 -41.48 81.47
CA MET A 398 15.01 -41.38 80.95
C MET A 398 15.56 -42.64 80.24
N SER A 399 16.44 -42.48 79.24
CA SER A 399 17.87 -42.89 79.31
C SER A 399 18.65 -42.53 78.03
N THR A 400 19.94 -42.27 78.25
CA THR A 400 21.06 -41.82 77.39
C THR A 400 21.33 -42.77 76.19
N ASP A 401 21.89 -42.38 75.03
CA ASP A 401 23.19 -41.75 74.81
C ASP A 401 23.39 -41.29 73.32
N THR A 402 23.99 -40.10 73.17
CA THR A 402 24.99 -39.59 72.19
C THR A 402 24.91 -39.81 70.64
N HIS A 403 24.72 -38.68 69.91
CA HIS A 403 25.27 -38.15 68.60
C HIS A 403 25.90 -39.07 67.52
N PRO A 404 25.90 -38.72 66.19
CA PRO A 404 26.07 -37.35 65.67
C PRO A 404 25.28 -36.90 64.40
N ASP A 405 25.18 -35.56 64.32
CA ASP A 405 25.37 -34.62 63.20
C ASP A 405 24.59 -34.74 61.87
N MET A 406 23.78 -33.70 61.60
CA MET A 406 23.48 -33.23 60.25
C MET A 406 23.34 -31.69 60.27
N GLU A 407 24.38 -30.98 59.79
CA GLU A 407 24.32 -29.54 59.53
C GLU A 407 23.85 -29.25 58.10
N HIS A 408 22.69 -28.58 58.06
CA HIS A 408 22.29 -27.44 57.25
C HIS A 408 23.02 -27.02 55.96
N HIS A 409 22.16 -26.86 54.94
CA HIS A 409 21.89 -25.63 54.17
C HIS A 409 22.51 -25.40 52.78
N ASN A 410 21.55 -25.35 51.84
CA ASN A 410 21.24 -24.23 50.93
C ASN A 410 21.92 -24.11 49.56
N GLN A 411 21.02 -23.68 48.66
CA GLN A 411 21.20 -22.91 47.42
C GLN A 411 21.37 -23.66 46.09
N ALA A 412 20.28 -23.59 45.32
CA ALA A 412 20.18 -22.92 44.02
C ALA A 412 21.16 -23.30 42.91
N GLY A 413 20.60 -23.64 41.74
CA GLY A 413 21.29 -23.55 40.46
C GLY A 413 21.04 -24.75 39.57
N VAL A 414 20.11 -24.62 38.64
CA VAL A 414 20.06 -25.47 37.44
C VAL A 414 21.02 -24.89 36.41
N PRO A 415 21.91 -25.71 35.80
CA PRO A 415 22.39 -25.42 34.46
C PRO A 415 22.05 -26.56 33.50
N LEU A 416 21.56 -26.12 32.33
CA LEU A 416 21.32 -26.87 31.10
C LEU A 416 22.58 -27.62 30.62
N GLU A 417 22.41 -28.88 30.20
CA GLU A 417 23.43 -29.65 29.48
C GLU A 417 23.58 -29.16 28.02
N PRO A 418 24.82 -29.05 27.49
CA PRO A 418 25.06 -28.70 26.09
C PRO A 418 25.05 -29.93 25.16
N ARG A 419 24.26 -29.88 24.08
CA ARG A 419 24.36 -30.81 22.94
C ARG A 419 25.56 -30.44 22.04
N PRO A 420 26.40 -31.39 21.59
CA PRO A 420 27.47 -31.09 20.66
C PRO A 420 26.99 -31.09 19.20
N LEU A 421 27.46 -30.07 18.47
CA LEU A 421 27.37 -29.91 17.02
C LEU A 421 28.17 -31.01 16.29
N ARG A 422 27.53 -31.69 15.33
CA ARG A 422 28.21 -32.51 14.32
C ARG A 422 28.04 -31.84 12.95
N ARG A 423 29.18 -31.61 12.28
CA ARG A 423 29.34 -30.97 10.97
C ARG A 423 29.94 -32.01 10.02
N GLU A 424 29.27 -32.31 8.91
CA GLU A 424 29.73 -33.06 7.71
C GLU A 424 28.74 -32.63 6.60
N SER A 425 29.05 -31.68 5.70
CA SER A 425 29.84 -31.73 4.45
C SER A 425 29.36 -32.74 3.38
N GLU A 426 28.99 -32.19 2.21
CA GLU A 426 28.97 -32.77 0.85
C GLU A 426 27.92 -33.86 0.53
N ILE A 427 26.89 -33.50 -0.27
CA ILE A 427 26.74 -33.71 -1.73
C ILE A 427 25.59 -32.81 -2.24
#